data_AF-A0A6C0DXX1-F1
#
_entry.id   AF-A0A6C0DXX1-F1
#
_cell.length_a   1.000
_cell.length_b   1.000
_cell.length_c   1.000
_cell.angle_alpha   90.00
_cell.angle_beta   90.00
_cell.angle_gamma   90.00
#
_symmetry.space_group_name_H-M   'P 1'
#
loop_
_entity.id
_entity.type
_entity.pdbx_description
1 polymer ?
#
loop_
_entity_poly.entity_id
_entity_poly.type
_entity_poly.pdbx_seq_one_letter_code
_entity_poly.pdbx_strand_id
1 'polypeptide(L)'
;MFLSHNTNLRSLKNILKDGYLKSYSLLKSEGYKKINGEGSGLYTENKFVYFSCIKELFTYKIYSRITLYFTSDLLFNRTFYISNHHSSSPDILMEHNGKNKLYKRKYKRFYKNYNKILENLFNYSISVLKNGKAFQVFQQIAVLNKINLDKLICIEFNFKDDANKNIVNYIKKYYPNVEIKIN
;
A
#
# COMPACT_ATOMS: atom_id res chain seq x y z
N MET A 1 5.79 10.73 -7.21
CA MET A 1 5.45 9.29 -7.05
C MET A 1 4.69 9.10 -5.75
N PHE A 2 3.63 8.30 -5.79
CA PHE A 2 2.80 7.96 -4.64
C PHE A 2 2.79 6.45 -4.42
N LEU A 3 2.49 6.04 -3.19
CA LEU A 3 2.28 4.66 -2.84
C LEU A 3 0.81 4.45 -2.46
N SER A 4 0.20 3.37 -2.96
CA SER A 4 -1.18 3.03 -2.63
C SER A 4 -1.26 1.71 -1.85
N HIS A 5 -2.20 1.67 -0.90
CA HIS A 5 -2.54 0.48 -0.12
C HIS A 5 -4.05 0.30 -0.10
N ASN A 6 -4.52 -0.86 -0.57
CA ASN A 6 -5.93 -1.21 -0.55
C ASN A 6 -6.33 -1.72 0.83
N THR A 7 -7.52 -1.33 1.29
CA THR A 7 -8.10 -1.74 2.56
C THR A 7 -9.63 -1.79 2.53
N ASN A 8 -10.23 -2.06 3.69
CA ASN A 8 -11.66 -2.10 3.90
C ASN A 8 -12.05 -1.24 5.11
N LEU A 9 -13.35 -0.96 5.27
CA LEU A 9 -13.84 -0.06 6.31
C LEU A 9 -13.49 -0.53 7.74
N ARG A 10 -13.49 -1.84 7.99
CA ARG A 10 -13.14 -2.38 9.31
C ARG A 10 -11.66 -2.14 9.63
N SER A 11 -10.78 -2.45 8.69
CA SER A 11 -9.33 -2.21 8.81
C SER A 11 -9.02 -0.72 8.91
N LEU A 12 -9.68 0.12 8.10
CA LEU A 12 -9.50 1.58 8.14
C LEU A 12 -9.76 2.15 9.53
N LYS A 13 -10.84 1.74 10.20
CA LYS A 13 -11.16 2.19 11.56
C LYS A 13 -10.03 1.89 12.55
N ASN A 14 -9.45 0.70 12.48
CA ASN A 14 -8.32 0.32 13.33
C ASN A 14 -7.05 1.11 12.97
N ILE A 15 -6.75 1.24 11.67
CA ILE A 15 -5.59 1.99 11.18
C ILE A 15 -5.64 3.44 11.67
N LEU A 16 -6.79 4.10 11.53
CA LEU A 16 -6.99 5.49 11.96
C LEU A 16 -6.95 5.64 13.48
N LYS A 17 -7.49 4.68 14.23
CA LYS A 17 -7.44 4.68 15.71
C LYS A 17 -6.02 4.49 16.22
N ASP A 18 -5.26 3.59 15.60
CA ASP A 18 -3.90 3.25 16.02
C ASP A 18 -2.88 4.29 15.54
N GLY A 19 -3.18 5.04 14.49
CA GLY A 19 -2.23 5.92 13.81
C GLY A 19 -1.17 5.15 13.00
N TYR A 20 -1.39 3.86 12.77
CA TYR A 20 -0.47 3.00 12.02
C TYR A 20 -1.20 2.04 11.10
N LEU A 21 -0.64 1.88 9.89
CA LEU A 21 -0.88 0.70 9.06
C LEU A 21 0.12 -0.39 9.47
N LYS A 22 -0.38 -1.53 9.97
CA LYS A 22 0.44 -2.61 10.54
C LYS A 22 0.43 -3.83 9.63
N SER A 23 1.50 -4.63 9.67
CA SER A 23 1.57 -5.92 8.99
C SER A 23 0.73 -6.97 9.72
N TYR A 24 0.40 -8.05 9.02
CA TYR A 24 -0.38 -9.15 9.58
C TYR A 24 0.26 -9.74 10.84
N SER A 25 1.56 -10.06 10.80
CA SER A 25 2.27 -10.65 11.95
C SER A 25 2.25 -9.73 13.18
N LEU A 26 2.33 -8.41 12.98
CA LEU A 26 2.27 -7.46 14.09
C LEU A 26 0.87 -7.41 14.70
N LEU A 27 -0.18 -7.31 13.88
CA LEU A 27 -1.56 -7.37 14.33
C LEU A 27 -1.84 -8.68 15.11
N LYS A 28 -1.37 -9.83 14.60
CA LYS A 28 -1.51 -11.11 15.30
C LYS A 28 -0.83 -11.08 16.67
N SER A 29 0.39 -10.55 16.77
CA SER A 29 1.12 -10.42 18.03
C SER A 29 0.44 -9.50 19.05
N GLU A 30 -0.36 -8.53 18.57
CA GLU A 30 -1.15 -7.61 19.40
C GLU A 30 -2.55 -8.16 19.73
N GLY A 31 -2.82 -9.44 19.45
CA GLY A 31 -4.05 -10.14 19.85
C GLY A 31 -5.20 -10.08 18.83
N TYR A 32 -4.97 -9.59 17.60
CA TYR A 32 -5.97 -9.62 16.54
C TYR A 32 -6.07 -11.04 15.96
N LYS A 33 -7.01 -11.85 16.48
CA LYS A 33 -7.17 -13.28 16.15
C LYS A 33 -7.81 -13.57 14.79
N LYS A 34 -8.58 -12.62 14.23
CA LYS A 34 -9.25 -12.79 12.93
C LYS A 34 -9.22 -11.49 12.14
N ILE A 35 -8.36 -11.48 11.12
CA ILE A 35 -8.27 -10.41 10.14
C ILE A 35 -9.15 -10.83 8.96
N ASN A 36 -10.36 -10.25 8.89
CA ASN A 36 -11.29 -10.51 7.81
C ASN A 36 -11.16 -9.43 6.74
N GLY A 37 -10.89 -9.86 5.51
CA GLY A 37 -10.93 -9.01 4.33
C GLY A 37 -9.57 -8.46 3.90
N GLU A 38 -9.57 -7.90 2.69
CA GLU A 38 -8.40 -7.34 2.03
C GLU A 38 -7.90 -6.10 2.79
N GLY A 39 -6.58 -6.04 3.02
CA GLY A 39 -5.89 -4.80 3.40
C GLY A 39 -5.61 -4.53 4.88
N SER A 40 -5.12 -5.54 5.59
CA SER A 40 -4.42 -5.40 6.88
C SER A 40 -2.94 -5.76 6.76
N GLY A 41 -2.38 -5.59 5.56
CA GLY A 41 -1.32 -6.47 5.07
C GLY A 41 -1.95 -7.73 4.47
N LEU A 42 -1.41 -8.18 3.36
CA LEU A 42 -1.98 -9.22 2.51
C LEU A 42 -2.28 -10.54 3.20
N TYR A 43 -3.12 -11.30 2.52
CA TYR A 43 -3.73 -12.63 2.70
C TYR A 43 -2.95 -13.75 3.43
N THR A 44 -1.75 -13.53 3.98
CA THR A 44 -0.90 -14.54 4.64
C THR A 44 -0.13 -13.97 5.84
N GLU A 45 0.38 -14.84 6.73
CA GLU A 45 1.24 -14.42 7.84
C GLU A 45 2.52 -13.76 7.32
N ASN A 46 2.62 -12.44 7.44
CA ASN A 46 3.77 -11.70 6.92
C ASN A 46 4.16 -10.51 7.80
N LYS A 47 5.46 -10.19 7.75
CA LYS A 47 6.10 -9.10 8.53
C LYS A 47 6.13 -7.77 7.78
N PHE A 48 5.38 -7.61 6.70
CA PHE A 48 5.49 -6.45 5.82
C PHE A 48 4.15 -5.74 5.60
N VAL A 49 4.23 -4.44 5.40
CA VAL A 49 3.18 -3.62 4.81
C VAL A 49 3.52 -3.45 3.35
N TYR A 50 2.55 -3.70 2.48
CA TYR A 50 2.77 -3.71 1.05
C TYR A 50 2.08 -2.55 0.34
N PHE A 51 2.73 -2.06 -0.70
CA PHE A 51 2.26 -0.95 -1.51
C PHE A 51 2.43 -1.24 -3.00
N SER A 52 1.53 -0.67 -3.79
CA SER A 52 1.73 -0.42 -5.22
C SER A 52 2.27 1.01 -5.40
N CYS A 53 3.02 1.26 -6.47
CA CYS A 53 3.49 2.62 -6.79
C CYS A 53 2.64 3.23 -7.90
N ILE A 54 2.27 4.49 -7.81
CA ILE A 54 1.53 5.19 -8.87
C ILE A 54 2.20 6.53 -9.16
N LYS A 55 2.08 6.97 -10.40
CA LYS A 55 2.61 8.27 -10.82
C LYS A 55 1.71 9.42 -10.40
N GLU A 56 0.40 9.25 -10.57
CA GLU A 56 -0.65 10.23 -10.33
C GLU A 56 -1.78 9.61 -9.50
N LEU A 57 -2.49 10.44 -8.73
CA LEU A 57 -3.67 10.01 -7.98
C LEU A 57 -4.85 9.85 -8.95
N PHE A 58 -5.71 8.87 -8.70
CA PHE A 58 -7.00 8.68 -9.39
C PHE A 58 -6.95 8.34 -10.90
N THR A 59 -5.77 8.25 -11.50
CA THR A 59 -5.61 7.98 -12.94
C THR A 59 -5.93 6.55 -13.34
N TYR A 60 -6.00 5.62 -12.39
CA TYR A 60 -6.21 4.20 -12.68
C TYR A 60 -7.37 3.64 -11.87
N LYS A 61 -8.12 2.71 -12.47
CA LYS A 61 -9.22 2.05 -11.79
C LYS A 61 -8.66 1.10 -10.72
N ILE A 62 -9.00 1.40 -9.47
CA ILE A 62 -8.63 0.60 -8.30
C ILE A 62 -9.91 -0.09 -7.77
N TYR A 63 -10.18 -1.34 -8.20
CA TYR A 63 -11.05 -2.34 -7.58
C TYR A 63 -10.63 -2.69 -6.13
N SER A 64 -10.71 -1.73 -5.22
CA SER A 64 -10.65 -1.96 -3.77
C SER A 64 -11.86 -1.28 -3.15
N ARG A 65 -12.23 -1.60 -1.92
CA ARG A 65 -13.29 -0.83 -1.24
C ARG A 65 -12.80 0.54 -0.81
N ILE A 66 -11.59 0.58 -0.25
CA ILE A 66 -10.93 1.79 0.22
C ILE A 66 -9.47 1.76 -0.22
N THR A 67 -8.96 2.89 -0.70
CA THR A 67 -7.54 3.07 -1.04
C THR A 67 -6.92 4.14 -0.16
N LEU A 68 -5.78 3.81 0.45
CA LEU A 68 -4.93 4.75 1.16
C LEU A 68 -3.78 5.18 0.25
N TYR A 69 -3.56 6.48 0.11
CA TYR A 69 -2.47 7.04 -0.68
C TYR A 69 -1.46 7.75 0.21
N PHE A 70 -0.19 7.45 -0.01
CA PHE A 70 0.92 8.04 0.72
C PHE A 70 1.93 8.67 -0.23
N THR A 71 2.65 9.69 0.24
CA THR A 71 3.82 10.21 -0.49
C THR A 71 4.96 9.20 -0.46
N SER A 72 5.72 9.11 -1.55
CA SER A 72 6.90 8.23 -1.61
C SER A 72 7.99 8.57 -0.58
N ASP A 73 7.95 9.76 0.03
CA ASP A 73 8.80 10.17 1.14
C ASP A 73 8.74 9.23 2.35
N LEU A 74 7.67 8.44 2.49
CA LEU A 74 7.61 7.39 3.50
C LEU A 74 8.76 6.38 3.40
N LEU A 75 9.36 6.22 2.21
CA LEU A 75 10.47 5.31 1.97
C LEU A 75 11.81 5.88 2.41
N PHE A 76 11.98 7.20 2.45
CA PHE A 76 13.26 7.83 2.78
C PHE A 76 13.77 7.40 4.17
N ASN A 77 12.91 7.31 5.18
CA ASN A 77 13.31 6.92 6.52
C ASN A 77 13.20 5.41 6.78
N ARG A 78 12.99 4.59 5.74
CA ARG A 78 12.66 3.16 5.87
C ARG A 78 13.58 2.30 5.03
N THR A 79 13.84 1.10 5.54
CA THR A 79 14.30 0.00 4.68
C THR A 79 13.09 -0.49 3.92
N PHE A 80 13.21 -0.61 2.61
CA PHE A 80 12.15 -1.12 1.76
C PHE A 80 12.70 -2.11 0.74
N TYR A 81 11.80 -2.94 0.22
CA TYR A 81 12.12 -3.98 -0.74
C TYR A 81 11.26 -3.76 -1.98
N ILE A 82 11.85 -3.98 -3.15
CA ILE A 82 11.12 -3.95 -4.41
C ILE A 82 11.11 -5.33 -5.06
N SER A 83 9.97 -5.66 -5.66
CA SER A 83 9.73 -6.83 -6.49
C SER A 83 9.09 -6.39 -7.80
N ASN A 84 9.69 -6.76 -8.93
CA ASN A 84 9.08 -6.63 -10.25
C ASN A 84 8.33 -7.91 -10.67
N HIS A 85 8.39 -8.98 -9.87
CA HIS A 85 7.59 -10.18 -10.11
C HIS A 85 6.09 -9.88 -9.89
N HIS A 86 5.31 -10.24 -10.89
CA HIS A 86 3.86 -10.08 -10.93
C HIS A 86 3.19 -11.23 -10.16
N SER A 87 2.88 -11.00 -8.89
CA SER A 87 2.18 -11.96 -8.06
C SER A 87 1.22 -11.25 -7.09
N SER A 88 0.05 -11.87 -6.87
CA SER A 88 -0.89 -11.51 -5.80
C SER A 88 -0.40 -12.01 -4.43
N SER A 89 0.63 -12.86 -4.40
CA SER A 89 1.16 -13.49 -3.20
C SER A 89 2.47 -12.81 -2.75
N PRO A 90 2.47 -12.13 -1.59
CA PRO A 90 3.62 -11.37 -1.08
C PRO A 90 4.88 -12.19 -0.77
N ASP A 91 4.69 -13.46 -0.46
CA ASP A 91 5.71 -14.47 -0.18
C ASP A 91 6.47 -14.89 -1.45
N ILE A 92 5.89 -14.65 -2.63
CA ILE A 92 6.46 -14.99 -3.95
C ILE A 92 7.13 -13.78 -4.63
N LEU A 93 7.18 -12.62 -3.95
CA LEU A 93 7.80 -11.41 -4.50
C LEU A 93 9.30 -11.64 -4.78
N MET A 94 9.70 -11.45 -6.05
CA MET A 94 11.02 -11.73 -6.61
C MET A 94 11.46 -10.63 -7.60
N GLU A 95 12.76 -10.53 -7.88
CA GLU A 95 13.27 -9.74 -9.01
C GLU A 95 13.53 -10.66 -10.21
N HIS A 96 12.81 -10.45 -11.32
CA HIS A 96 13.04 -11.12 -12.59
C HIS A 96 14.11 -10.34 -13.37
N ASN A 97 15.32 -10.91 -13.48
CA ASN A 97 16.42 -10.39 -14.29
C ASN A 97 17.05 -11.52 -15.13
N GLY A 98 16.26 -12.10 -16.05
CA GLY A 98 16.68 -13.24 -16.89
C GLY A 98 16.50 -14.61 -16.22
N LYS A 99 17.42 -15.57 -16.49
CA LYS A 99 17.33 -16.98 -16.01
C LYS A 99 17.52 -17.16 -14.50
N ASN A 100 18.05 -16.15 -13.79
CA ASN A 100 18.33 -16.23 -12.36
C ASN A 100 17.24 -15.49 -11.56
N LYS A 101 16.62 -16.21 -10.62
CA LYS A 101 15.65 -15.66 -9.66
C LYS A 101 16.43 -15.04 -8.49
N LEU A 102 16.65 -13.73 -8.51
CA LEU A 102 17.22 -13.01 -7.35
C LEU A 102 16.08 -12.58 -6.41
N TYR A 103 16.28 -12.84 -5.11
CA TYR A 103 15.32 -12.46 -4.07
C TYR A 103 15.28 -10.92 -3.93
N LYS A 104 14.08 -10.37 -3.64
CA LYS A 104 13.72 -8.94 -3.53
C LYS A 104 14.89 -7.96 -3.35
N ARG A 105 14.99 -6.93 -4.21
CA ARG A 105 16.02 -5.89 -4.05
C ARG A 105 15.74 -5.04 -2.82
N LYS A 106 16.68 -5.07 -1.86
CA LYS A 106 16.62 -4.29 -0.61
C LYS A 106 17.26 -2.92 -0.80
N TYR A 107 16.56 -1.89 -0.36
CA TYR A 107 17.06 -0.52 -0.26
C TYR A 107 17.14 -0.11 1.20
N LYS A 108 18.29 0.46 1.59
CA LYS A 108 18.55 0.89 2.96
C LYS A 108 17.80 2.19 3.26
N ARG A 109 17.65 2.48 4.56
CA ARG A 109 17.18 3.80 5.04
C ARG A 109 18.05 4.91 4.43
N PHE A 110 17.42 6.04 4.18
CA PHE A 110 17.99 7.27 3.62
C PHE A 110 18.50 7.14 2.18
N TYR A 111 18.08 6.11 1.44
CA TYR A 111 18.38 5.99 0.02
C TYR A 111 17.72 7.16 -0.75
N LYS A 112 18.51 8.05 -1.35
CA LYS A 112 18.00 9.32 -1.91
C LYS A 112 17.24 9.18 -3.23
N ASN A 113 17.52 8.13 -4.00
CA ASN A 113 17.03 8.00 -5.38
C ASN A 113 15.80 7.09 -5.51
N TYR A 114 14.98 6.95 -4.46
CA TYR A 114 13.82 6.05 -4.51
C TYR A 114 12.85 6.45 -5.61
N ASN A 115 12.65 7.74 -5.88
CA ASN A 115 11.75 8.21 -6.94
C ASN A 115 12.09 7.62 -8.32
N LYS A 116 13.37 7.60 -8.70
CA LYS A 116 13.81 7.00 -9.97
C LYS A 116 13.52 5.50 -10.03
N ILE A 117 13.68 4.79 -8.90
CA ILE A 117 13.38 3.36 -8.84
C ILE A 117 11.87 3.12 -8.95
N LEU A 118 11.07 3.91 -8.23
CA LEU A 118 9.61 3.84 -8.27
C LEU A 118 9.08 4.13 -9.67
N GLU A 119 9.66 5.10 -10.37
CA GLU A 119 9.30 5.42 -11.74
C GLU A 119 9.62 4.27 -12.70
N ASN A 120 10.81 3.68 -12.61
CA ASN A 120 11.16 2.50 -13.41
C ASN A 120 10.22 1.32 -13.13
N LEU A 121 9.92 1.08 -11.85
CA LEU A 121 9.00 0.03 -11.41
C LEU A 121 7.58 0.26 -11.96
N PHE A 122 7.09 1.49 -11.86
CA PHE A 122 5.79 1.89 -12.40
C PHE A 122 5.72 1.68 -13.92
N ASN A 123 6.72 2.17 -14.66
CA ASN A 123 6.80 2.02 -16.11
C ASN A 123 6.85 0.56 -16.56
N TYR A 124 7.57 -0.28 -15.81
CA TYR A 124 7.59 -1.73 -16.05
C TYR A 124 6.21 -2.37 -15.80
N SER A 125 5.52 -1.95 -14.73
CA SER A 125 4.20 -2.49 -14.38
C SER A 125 3.17 -2.25 -15.46
N ILE A 126 3.11 -1.01 -15.97
CA ILE A 126 2.13 -0.62 -16.99
C ILE A 126 2.43 -1.27 -18.36
N SER A 127 3.70 -1.55 -18.67
CA SER A 127 4.07 -2.17 -19.96
C SER A 127 3.73 -3.66 -20.03
N VAL A 128 3.71 -4.36 -18.89
CA VAL A 128 3.33 -5.78 -18.81
C VAL A 128 1.80 -5.96 -18.82
N LEU A 129 1.05 -4.97 -18.36
CA LEU A 129 -0.42 -5.02 -18.29
C LEU A 129 -1.07 -4.55 -19.59
N LYS A 130 -1.18 -5.45 -20.58
CA LYS A 130 -1.95 -5.20 -21.81
C LYS A 130 -3.38 -4.77 -21.44
N ASN A 131 -3.77 -3.54 -21.77
CA ASN A 131 -5.07 -2.89 -21.53
C ASN A 131 -5.29 -2.22 -20.15
N GLY A 132 -4.27 -2.10 -19.28
CA GLY A 132 -4.35 -1.30 -18.05
C GLY A 132 -5.39 -1.77 -17.00
N LYS A 133 -6.05 -2.91 -17.21
CA LYS A 133 -7.23 -3.34 -16.44
C LYS A 133 -6.94 -3.88 -15.04
N ALA A 134 -5.68 -4.03 -14.64
CA ALA A 134 -5.35 -4.47 -13.28
C ALA A 134 -3.99 -3.91 -12.85
N PHE A 135 -3.80 -2.59 -12.84
CA PHE A 135 -2.65 -2.02 -12.10
C PHE A 135 -2.68 -2.43 -10.62
N GLN A 136 -3.87 -2.77 -10.14
CA GLN A 136 -4.06 -3.39 -8.85
C GLN A 136 -3.57 -4.82 -8.79
N VAL A 137 -3.14 -5.19 -7.59
CA VAL A 137 -2.66 -6.50 -7.18
C VAL A 137 -1.14 -6.70 -7.33
N PHE A 138 -0.36 -5.70 -7.78
CA PHE A 138 1.10 -5.78 -7.63
C PHE A 138 1.57 -5.01 -6.41
N GLN A 139 1.80 -5.77 -5.36
CA GLN A 139 2.45 -5.29 -4.16
C GLN A 139 3.94 -5.34 -4.33
N GLN A 140 4.42 -4.32 -5.03
CA GLN A 140 5.77 -4.27 -5.50
C GLN A 140 6.72 -3.73 -4.46
N ILE A 141 6.20 -3.01 -3.45
CA ILE A 141 7.01 -2.39 -2.41
C ILE A 141 6.61 -2.97 -1.06
N ALA A 142 7.59 -3.47 -0.31
CA ALA A 142 7.39 -4.03 1.01
C ALA A 142 8.18 -3.22 2.06
N VAL A 143 7.52 -2.83 3.15
CA VAL A 143 8.13 -2.15 4.29
C VAL A 143 7.85 -2.94 5.56
N LEU A 144 8.84 -3.14 6.42
CA LEU A 144 8.70 -3.98 7.60
C LEU A 144 7.75 -3.40 8.67
N ASN A 145 7.02 -4.30 9.32
CA ASN A 145 6.22 -4.11 10.53
C ASN A 145 5.05 -3.14 10.41
N LYS A 146 5.30 -1.82 10.38
CA LYS A 146 4.25 -0.81 10.41
C LYS A 146 4.68 0.52 9.77
N ILE A 147 3.68 1.27 9.32
CA ILE A 147 3.79 2.56 8.67
C ILE A 147 2.97 3.57 9.47
N ASN A 148 3.60 4.70 9.83
CA ASN A 148 2.89 5.82 10.45
C ASN A 148 2.05 6.53 9.37
N LEU A 149 0.91 7.08 9.76
CA LEU A 149 0.02 7.82 8.87
C LEU A 149 0.48 9.27 8.60
N ASP A 150 1.63 9.71 9.12
CA ASP A 150 2.22 11.03 8.89
C ASP A 150 2.44 11.39 7.40
N LYS A 151 2.58 10.37 6.54
CA LYS A 151 2.72 10.52 5.08
C LYS A 151 1.45 10.18 4.30
N LEU A 152 0.34 9.88 4.97
CA LEU A 152 -0.96 9.67 4.34
C LEU A 152 -1.46 11.01 3.79
N ILE A 153 -1.85 11.04 2.52
CA ILE A 153 -2.32 12.26 1.84
C ILE A 153 -3.75 12.16 1.36
N CYS A 154 -4.26 10.95 1.08
CA CYS A 154 -5.61 10.77 0.61
C CYS A 154 -6.18 9.43 1.05
N ILE A 155 -7.48 9.42 1.36
CA ILE A 155 -8.30 8.23 1.52
C ILE A 155 -9.41 8.29 0.46
N GLU A 156 -9.43 7.30 -0.42
CA GLU A 156 -10.48 7.15 -1.43
C GLU A 156 -11.44 6.02 -1.01
N PHE A 157 -12.72 6.36 -0.90
CA PHE A 157 -13.81 5.42 -0.74
C PHE A 157 -14.39 5.12 -2.12
N ASN A 158 -14.17 3.91 -2.62
CA ASN A 158 -14.64 3.50 -3.96
C ASN A 158 -16.11 3.08 -3.97
N PHE A 159 -16.71 2.92 -2.80
CA PHE A 159 -18.14 2.68 -2.62
C PHE A 159 -18.70 3.71 -1.64
N LYS A 160 -19.67 4.49 -2.08
CA LYS A 160 -20.32 5.53 -1.29
C LYS A 160 -20.80 5.07 0.10
N ASP A 161 -21.27 3.83 0.21
CA ASP A 161 -21.77 3.26 1.47
C ASP A 161 -20.67 3.08 2.54
N ASP A 162 -19.41 2.96 2.14
CA ASP A 162 -18.29 2.89 3.08
C ASP A 162 -17.98 4.28 3.70
N ALA A 163 -18.31 5.36 3.00
CA ALA A 163 -18.04 6.75 3.38
C ALA A 163 -19.13 7.36 4.28
N ASN A 164 -19.46 6.70 5.40
CA ASN A 164 -20.47 7.23 6.33
C ASN A 164 -20.00 8.51 7.07
N LYS A 165 -20.96 9.31 7.54
CA LYS A 165 -20.70 10.58 8.24
C LYS A 165 -19.74 10.43 9.43
N ASN A 166 -19.83 9.34 10.18
CA ASN A 166 -19.01 9.12 11.37
C ASN A 166 -17.53 8.96 11.02
N ILE A 167 -17.19 8.16 10.00
CA ILE A 167 -15.80 7.96 9.59
C ILE A 167 -15.23 9.21 8.92
N VAL A 168 -16.03 9.89 8.09
CA VAL A 168 -15.62 11.14 7.43
C VAL A 168 -15.35 12.24 8.46
N ASN A 169 -16.23 12.42 9.43
CA ASN A 169 -16.04 13.40 10.51
C ASN A 169 -14.83 13.07 11.38
N TYR A 170 -14.59 11.78 11.66
CA TYR A 170 -13.40 11.34 12.38
C TYR A 170 -12.12 11.70 11.62
N ILE A 171 -12.04 11.40 10.32
CA ILE A 171 -10.88 11.71 9.49
C ILE A 171 -10.66 13.23 9.47
N LYS A 172 -11.69 14.03 9.18
CA LYS A 172 -11.57 15.50 9.16
C LYS A 172 -11.10 16.08 10.49
N LYS A 173 -11.50 15.49 11.62
CA LYS A 173 -11.13 15.96 12.96
C LYS A 173 -9.68 15.62 13.33
N TYR A 174 -9.24 14.39 13.07
CA TYR A 174 -7.94 13.90 13.56
C TYR A 174 -6.84 13.87 12.49
N TYR A 175 -7.21 13.93 11.23
CA TYR A 175 -6.32 13.91 10.06
C TYR A 175 -6.73 15.02 9.06
N PRO A 176 -6.74 16.31 9.47
CA PRO A 176 -7.31 17.40 8.68
C PRO A 176 -6.61 17.65 7.34
N ASN A 177 -5.35 17.22 7.20
CA ASN A 177 -4.56 17.36 5.97
C ASN A 177 -4.74 16.20 4.99
N VAL A 178 -5.54 15.19 5.34
CA VAL A 178 -5.82 14.03 4.48
C VAL A 178 -7.03 14.34 3.61
N GLU A 179 -6.83 14.33 2.29
CA GLU A 179 -7.90 14.47 1.32
C GLU A 179 -8.85 13.26 1.40
N ILE A 180 -10.16 13.51 1.29
CA ILE A 180 -11.17 12.45 1.26
C ILE A 180 -11.85 12.47 -0.10
N LYS A 181 -11.70 11.39 -0.87
CA LYS A 181 -12.41 11.18 -2.13
C LYS A 181 -13.48 10.13 -1.96
N ILE A 182 -14.66 10.38 -2.53
CA ILE A 182 -15.81 9.47 -2.50
C ILE A 182 -16.29 9.31 -3.94
N ASN A 183 -16.26 8.07 -4.46
CA ASN A 183 -16.79 7.71 -5.78
C ASN A 183 -18.24 7.21 -5.68
#